data_AF-A0A528CEC7-F1
#
_entry.id   AF-A0A528CEC7-F1
#
_cell.length_a   1.000
_cell.length_b   1.000
_cell.length_c   1.000
_cell.angle_alpha   90.00
_cell.angle_beta   90.00
_cell.angle_gamma   90.00
#
_symmetry.space_group_name_H-M   'P 1'
#
loop_
_entity.id
_entity.type
_entity.pdbx_description
1 polymer ?
#
loop_
_entity_poly.entity_id
_entity_poly.type
_entity_poly.pdbx_seq_one_letter_code
_entity_poly.pdbx_strand_id
1 'polypeptide(L)'
;MSVAVEKPDTPSDQRSRRSGGREARRAMRAAPLADDIKPVRAGLEGGSYGPLSENDRERIHEAVLTLLETVGFANAIPSCIEALTKAGAILGEDGRIRFPRALVLDTIKKAARHFTLHGQD
;
A
#
# COMPACT_ATOMS: atom_id res chain seq x y z
N MET A 1 -15.48 -5.67 -94.02
CA MET A 1 -14.76 -4.38 -93.98
C MET A 1 -14.49 -4.08 -92.50
N SER A 2 -13.37 -4.51 -91.90
CA SER A 2 -12.12 -3.74 -91.78
C SER A 2 -12.38 -2.40 -91.07
N VAL A 3 -11.80 -2.04 -89.93
CA VAL A 3 -10.41 -2.21 -89.45
C VAL A 3 -10.40 -2.05 -87.91
N ALA A 4 -9.50 -2.78 -87.26
CA ALA A 4 -9.08 -2.62 -85.86
C ALA A 4 -8.51 -1.22 -85.57
N VAL A 5 -8.53 -0.75 -84.31
CA VAL A 5 -7.33 -0.21 -83.63
C VAL A 5 -7.57 -0.30 -82.12
N GLU A 6 -6.68 -1.06 -81.50
CA GLU A 6 -6.45 -1.22 -80.08
C GLU A 6 -5.21 -0.40 -79.69
N LYS A 7 -5.20 0.19 -78.48
CA LYS A 7 -4.07 0.60 -77.59
C LYS A 7 -4.19 2.02 -77.02
N PRO A 8 -3.57 2.34 -75.86
CA PRO A 8 -3.13 1.47 -74.76
C PRO A 8 -3.54 2.00 -73.36
N ASP A 9 -3.44 1.11 -72.37
CA ASP A 9 -3.54 1.40 -70.94
C ASP A 9 -2.50 2.42 -70.46
N THR A 10 -2.98 3.47 -69.81
CA THR A 10 -2.17 4.42 -69.03
C THR A 10 -2.03 3.88 -67.61
N PRO A 11 -0.83 3.49 -67.13
CA PRO A 11 -0.69 3.15 -65.72
C PRO A 11 -0.73 4.44 -64.91
N SER A 12 -1.73 4.56 -64.02
CA SER A 12 -1.73 5.58 -62.99
C SER A 12 -0.52 5.36 -62.08
N ASP A 13 0.44 6.29 -62.10
CA ASP A 13 1.55 6.39 -61.13
C ASP A 13 0.97 6.76 -59.75
N GLN A 14 0.30 5.80 -59.11
CA GLN A 14 0.08 5.82 -57.67
C GLN A 14 1.46 5.61 -57.03
N ARG A 15 2.21 6.71 -56.89
CA ARG A 15 3.36 6.74 -55.99
C ARG A 15 2.85 6.39 -54.61
N SER A 16 2.96 5.11 -54.26
CA SER A 16 2.73 4.62 -52.92
C SER A 16 3.68 5.41 -52.02
N ARG A 17 3.13 6.39 -51.32
CA ARG A 17 3.86 7.11 -50.27
C ARG A 17 4.10 6.08 -49.17
N ARG A 18 5.23 5.37 -49.27
CA ARG A 18 5.82 4.56 -48.20
C ARG A 18 6.32 5.49 -47.08
N SER A 19 5.45 6.35 -46.54
CA SER A 19 5.78 7.32 -45.48
C SER A 19 5.33 6.86 -44.09
N GLY A 20 4.51 5.81 -43.98
CA GLY A 20 4.00 5.33 -42.68
C GLY A 20 5.01 4.53 -41.84
N GLY A 21 6.08 3.99 -42.42
CA GLY A 21 6.99 3.09 -41.69
C GLY A 21 7.79 3.77 -40.57
N ARG A 22 8.11 5.06 -40.70
CA ARG A 22 8.77 5.84 -39.64
C ARG A 22 7.79 6.24 -38.54
N GLU A 23 6.59 6.65 -38.90
CA GLU A 23 5.53 6.99 -37.96
C GLU A 23 5.08 5.76 -37.17
N ALA A 24 4.91 4.61 -37.81
CA ALA A 24 4.59 3.34 -37.15
C ALA A 24 5.67 2.97 -36.12
N ARG A 25 6.96 3.09 -36.45
CA ARG A 25 8.05 2.84 -35.49
C ARG A 25 8.12 3.86 -34.35
N ARG A 26 7.73 5.12 -34.60
CA ARG A 26 7.62 6.14 -33.54
C ARG A 26 6.43 5.86 -32.64
N ALA A 27 5.27 5.52 -33.20
CA ALA A 27 4.07 5.15 -32.46
C ALA A 27 4.29 3.90 -31.59
N MET A 28 4.95 2.86 -32.13
CA MET A 28 5.30 1.65 -31.38
C MET A 28 6.26 1.90 -30.21
N ARG A 29 7.12 2.92 -30.29
CA ARG A 29 8.04 3.30 -29.19
C ARG A 29 7.41 4.28 -28.19
N ALA A 30 6.45 5.09 -28.65
CA ALA A 30 5.70 6.02 -27.81
C ALA A 30 4.53 5.33 -27.08
N ALA A 31 4.08 4.17 -27.58
CA ALA A 31 3.10 3.35 -26.91
C ALA A 31 3.65 2.85 -25.55
N PRO A 32 2.79 2.73 -24.53
CA PRO A 32 3.15 2.08 -23.27
C PRO A 32 3.72 0.69 -23.53
N LEU A 33 4.75 0.32 -22.76
CA LEU A 33 5.26 -1.05 -22.77
C LEU A 33 4.14 -2.02 -22.39
N ALA A 34 4.05 -3.15 -23.09
CA ALA A 34 3.13 -4.22 -22.74
C ALA A 34 3.44 -4.76 -21.34
N ASP A 35 2.41 -5.26 -20.65
CA ASP A 35 2.50 -5.63 -19.23
C ASP A 35 3.51 -6.77 -18.95
N ASP A 36 3.78 -7.61 -19.95
CA ASP A 36 4.75 -8.71 -19.92
C ASP A 36 6.22 -8.24 -19.97
N ILE A 37 6.48 -7.06 -20.56
CA ILE A 37 7.82 -6.46 -20.67
C ILE A 37 8.04 -5.27 -19.73
N LYS A 38 7.00 -4.85 -18.99
CA LYS A 38 7.06 -3.70 -18.09
C LYS A 38 7.96 -4.02 -16.88
N PRO A 39 9.12 -3.33 -16.69
CA PRO A 39 10.06 -3.66 -15.62
C PRO A 39 9.54 -3.37 -14.21
N VAL A 40 8.62 -2.42 -14.09
CA VAL A 40 8.03 -1.97 -12.82
C VAL A 40 6.52 -2.15 -12.88
N ARG A 41 5.99 -3.03 -12.02
CA ARG A 41 4.56 -3.24 -11.83
C ARG A 41 4.12 -2.46 -10.59
N ALA A 42 2.99 -1.76 -10.67
CA ALA A 42 2.41 -1.13 -9.49
C ALA A 42 2.00 -2.22 -8.49
N GLY A 43 2.39 -2.09 -7.23
CA GLY A 43 1.95 -2.95 -6.15
C GLY A 43 2.49 -4.38 -6.19
N LEU A 44 3.82 -4.56 -6.19
CA LEU A 44 4.38 -5.87 -5.82
C LEU A 44 4.14 -6.10 -4.33
N GLU A 45 3.40 -7.16 -3.99
CA GLU A 45 3.25 -7.61 -2.60
C GLU A 45 4.62 -8.05 -2.07
N GLY A 46 5.22 -7.21 -1.22
CA GLY A 46 6.38 -7.58 -0.43
C GLY A 46 5.96 -8.44 0.75
N GLY A 47 6.76 -9.46 1.08
CA GLY A 47 6.61 -10.16 2.35
C GLY A 47 6.90 -9.25 3.55
N SER A 48 6.50 -9.69 4.75
CA SER A 48 6.88 -9.03 5.99
C SER A 48 8.21 -9.62 6.50
N TYR A 49 9.24 -8.80 6.67
CA TYR A 49 10.49 -9.23 7.32
C TYR A 49 10.26 -9.35 8.83
N GLY A 50 10.33 -10.56 9.37
CA GLY A 50 10.22 -10.86 10.80
C GLY A 50 11.58 -11.27 11.39
N PRO A 51 12.36 -10.34 11.95
CA PRO A 51 13.71 -10.64 12.45
C PRO A 51 13.74 -11.36 13.81
N LEU A 52 12.61 -11.42 14.52
CA LEU A 52 12.54 -11.97 15.87
C LEU A 52 11.97 -13.38 15.85
N SER A 53 12.53 -14.26 16.67
CA SER A 53 11.95 -15.56 16.96
C SER A 53 10.64 -15.42 17.76
N GLU A 54 9.81 -16.45 17.76
CA GLU A 54 8.55 -16.41 18.52
C GLU A 54 8.78 -16.21 20.02
N ASN A 55 9.76 -16.93 20.58
CA ASN A 55 10.14 -16.79 21.99
C ASN A 55 10.60 -15.37 22.33
N ASP A 56 11.34 -14.70 21.44
CA ASP A 56 11.75 -13.31 21.69
C ASP A 56 10.55 -12.36 21.69
N ARG A 57 9.56 -12.60 20.82
CA ARG A 57 8.32 -11.82 20.78
C ARG A 57 7.50 -12.00 22.06
N GLU A 58 7.35 -13.24 22.53
CA GLU A 58 6.67 -13.55 23.80
C GLU A 58 7.37 -12.88 24.98
N ARG A 59 8.71 -12.95 25.04
CA ARG A 59 9.50 -12.28 26.10
C ARG A 59 9.30 -10.77 26.09
N ILE A 60 9.31 -10.14 24.92
CA ILE A 60 9.05 -8.70 24.79
C ILE A 60 7.61 -8.38 25.24
N HIS A 61 6.63 -9.19 24.83
CA HIS A 61 5.24 -9.01 25.22
C HIS A 61 5.08 -9.02 26.74
N GLU A 62 5.63 -10.04 27.41
CA GLU A 62 5.60 -10.17 28.87
C GLU A 62 6.34 -9.03 29.58
N ALA A 63 7.50 -8.62 29.05
CA ALA A 63 8.25 -7.49 29.61
C ALA A 63 7.44 -6.18 29.55
N VAL A 64 6.75 -5.92 28.43
CA VAL A 64 5.91 -4.73 28.27
C VAL A 64 4.73 -4.76 29.23
N LEU A 65 4.03 -5.90 29.35
CA LEU A 65 2.91 -6.03 30.29
C LEU A 65 3.37 -5.80 31.74
N THR A 66 4.53 -6.36 32.11
CA THR A 66 5.13 -6.15 33.44
C THR A 66 5.46 -4.67 33.67
N LEU A 67 6.05 -4.00 32.69
CA LEU A 67 6.41 -2.59 32.79
C LEU A 67 5.18 -1.70 32.94
N LEU A 68 4.13 -1.95 32.15
CA LEU A 68 2.89 -1.18 32.22
C LEU A 68 2.17 -1.35 33.57
N GLU A 69 2.24 -2.54 34.16
CA GLU A 69 1.64 -2.85 35.45
C GLU A 69 2.42 -2.27 36.63
N THR A 70 3.76 -2.33 36.59
CA THR A 70 4.62 -1.96 37.73
C THR A 70 5.12 -0.53 37.68
N VAL A 71 5.52 -0.05 36.49
CA VAL A 71 6.15 1.24 36.26
C VAL A 71 5.16 2.26 35.69
N GLY A 72 4.35 1.84 34.72
CA GLY A 72 3.34 2.70 34.09
C GLY A 72 3.91 3.93 33.36
N PHE A 73 3.05 4.92 33.13
CA PHE A 73 3.41 6.19 32.49
C PHE A 73 3.32 7.37 33.46
N ALA A 74 4.25 8.32 33.33
CA ALA A 74 4.23 9.59 34.05
C ALA A 74 3.67 10.72 33.18
N ASN A 75 3.39 11.87 33.79
CA ASN A 75 3.04 13.12 33.10
C ASN A 75 1.78 13.02 32.21
N ALA A 76 0.80 12.22 32.62
CA ALA A 76 -0.49 12.18 31.95
C ALA A 76 -1.27 13.49 32.20
N ILE A 77 -1.85 14.05 31.15
CA ILE A 77 -2.73 15.22 31.27
C ILE A 77 -4.03 14.85 32.03
N PRO A 78 -4.72 15.81 32.67
CA PRO A 78 -5.90 15.53 33.50
C PRO A 78 -7.00 14.74 32.77
N SER A 79 -7.29 15.09 31.51
CA SER A 79 -8.28 14.36 30.70
C SER A 79 -7.90 12.91 30.43
N CYS A 80 -6.62 12.61 30.26
CA CYS A 80 -6.12 11.24 30.14
C CYS A 80 -6.22 10.50 31.47
N ILE A 81 -5.87 11.14 32.60
CA ILE A 81 -6.02 10.53 33.93
C ILE A 81 -7.48 10.11 34.14
N GLU A 82 -8.44 11.00 33.88
CA GLU A 82 -9.86 10.71 34.04
C GLU A 82 -10.34 9.58 33.13
N ALA A 83 -9.99 9.61 31.84
CA ALA A 83 -10.41 8.58 30.90
C ALA A 83 -9.81 7.20 31.25
N LEU A 84 -8.53 7.17 31.61
CA LEU A 84 -7.82 5.94 31.91
C LEU A 84 -8.24 5.33 33.24
N THR A 85 -8.44 6.14 34.28
CA THR A 85 -8.95 5.66 35.58
C THR A 85 -10.37 5.13 35.47
N LYS A 86 -11.24 5.78 34.68
CA LYS A 86 -12.58 5.25 34.34
C LYS A 86 -12.52 3.91 33.62
N ALA A 87 -11.50 3.69 32.78
CA ALA A 87 -11.28 2.42 32.09
C ALA A 87 -10.69 1.33 33.00
N GLY A 88 -10.21 1.67 34.20
CA GLY A 88 -9.63 0.74 35.17
C GLY A 88 -8.11 0.83 35.34
N ALA A 89 -7.46 1.85 34.79
CA ALA A 89 -6.07 2.16 35.11
C ALA A 89 -5.96 2.77 36.51
N ILE A 90 -4.78 2.67 37.11
CA ILE A 90 -4.55 3.08 38.51
C ILE A 90 -3.57 4.25 38.51
N LEU A 91 -4.01 5.40 39.00
CA LEU A 91 -3.11 6.51 39.29
C LEU A 91 -2.43 6.26 40.65
N GLY A 92 -1.12 6.02 40.63
CA GLY A 92 -0.33 5.87 41.84
C GLY A 92 0.00 7.21 42.52
N GLU A 93 0.36 7.13 43.79
CA GLU A 93 0.78 8.29 44.61
C GLU A 93 2.04 8.98 44.06
N ASP A 94 2.84 8.25 43.29
CA ASP A 94 4.02 8.74 42.57
C ASP A 94 3.68 9.49 41.27
N GLY A 95 2.40 9.76 41.01
CA GLY A 95 1.93 10.48 39.82
C GLY A 95 2.00 9.67 38.54
N ARG A 96 2.16 8.34 38.65
CA ARG A 96 2.24 7.42 37.50
C ARG A 96 0.95 6.63 37.32
N ILE A 97 0.47 6.56 36.09
CA ILE A 97 -0.66 5.71 35.71
C ILE A 97 -0.14 4.32 35.36
N ARG A 98 -0.60 3.32 36.12
CA ARG A 98 -0.32 1.89 35.91
C ARG A 98 -1.50 1.20 35.27
N PHE A 99 -1.22 0.18 34.45
CA PHE A 99 -2.24 -0.55 33.70
C PHE A 99 -2.24 -2.01 34.11
N PRO A 100 -3.33 -2.52 34.72
CA PRO A 100 -3.49 -3.94 34.94
C PRO A 100 -3.42 -4.72 33.62
N ARG A 101 -2.78 -5.89 33.63
CA ARG A 101 -2.60 -6.70 32.40
C ARG A 101 -3.91 -7.02 31.69
N ALA A 102 -4.93 -7.40 32.45
CA ALA A 102 -6.25 -7.71 31.93
C ALA A 102 -6.85 -6.54 31.15
N LEU A 103 -6.70 -5.31 31.67
CA LEU A 103 -7.16 -4.10 30.99
C LEU A 103 -6.49 -3.92 29.63
N VAL A 104 -5.16 -4.08 29.57
CA VAL A 104 -4.40 -3.93 28.32
C VAL A 104 -4.83 -4.99 27.30
N LEU A 105 -4.87 -6.26 27.71
CA LEU A 105 -5.22 -7.38 26.82
C LEU A 105 -6.66 -7.28 26.30
N ASP A 106 -7.62 -6.94 27.17
CA ASP A 106 -9.01 -6.76 26.76
C ASP A 106 -9.18 -5.57 25.81
N THR A 107 -8.44 -4.49 26.03
CA THR A 107 -8.46 -3.32 25.15
C THR A 107 -7.89 -3.66 23.77
N ILE A 108 -6.75 -4.37 23.71
CA ILE A 108 -6.15 -4.83 22.46
C ILE A 108 -7.11 -5.76 21.72
N LYS A 109 -7.82 -6.65 22.42
CA LYS A 109 -8.80 -7.58 21.84
C LYS A 109 -10.00 -6.85 21.21
N LYS A 110 -10.46 -5.75 21.83
CA LYS A 110 -11.57 -4.93 21.33
C LYS A 110 -11.19 -4.01 20.17
N ALA A 111 -9.90 -3.69 20.01
CA ALA A 111 -9.45 -2.78 18.96
C ALA A 111 -9.67 -3.35 17.55
N ALA A 112 -10.27 -2.53 16.67
CA ALA A 112 -10.53 -2.91 15.28
C ALA A 112 -9.22 -3.17 14.53
N ARG A 113 -9.13 -4.32 13.83
CA ARG A 113 -7.95 -4.70 13.02
C ARG A 113 -8.01 -4.19 11.59
N HIS A 114 -9.22 -3.97 11.09
CA HIS A 114 -9.48 -3.52 9.73
C HIS A 114 -10.58 -2.45 9.78
N PHE A 115 -10.29 -1.28 9.22
CA PHE A 115 -11.28 -0.21 9.04
C PHE A 115 -10.92 0.59 7.78
N THR A 116 -11.94 1.11 7.10
CA THR A 116 -11.77 1.92 5.90
C THR A 116 -11.46 3.35 6.29
N LEU A 117 -10.36 3.90 5.77
CA LEU A 117 -10.07 5.33 5.85
C LEU A 117 -10.58 6.00 4.58
N HIS A 118 -11.64 6.79 4.69
CA HIS A 118 -12.22 7.51 3.55
C HIS A 118 -11.36 8.72 3.16
N GLY A 119 -11.04 8.83 1.86
CA GLY A 119 -10.36 10.00 1.28
C GLY A 119 -11.35 11.07 0.83
N GLN A 120 -10.82 12.24 0.47
CA GLN A 120 -11.57 13.24 -0.28
C GLN A 120 -11.70 12.77 -1.74
N ASP A 121 -12.86 13.05 -2.36
CA ASP A 121 -13.07 12.87 -3.81
C ASP A 121 -12.18 13.81 -4.64
#